data_AF-A0A8B8GIG7-F1
#
_entry.id   AF-A0A8B8GIG7-F1
#
_cell.length_a   1.000
_cell.length_b   1.000
_cell.length_c   1.000
_cell.angle_alpha   90.00
_cell.angle_beta   90.00
_cell.angle_gamma   90.00
#
_symmetry.space_group_name_H-M   'P 1'
#
loop_
_entity.id
_entity.type
_entity.pdbx_description
1 polymer ?
#
loop_
_entity_poly.entity_id
_entity_poly.type
_entity_poly.pdbx_seq_one_letter_code
_entity_poly.pdbx_strand_id
1 'polypeptide(L)'
;MAKLFLQNYNNPKLQIHNLLDTKRMQEIKENQERLIPIIESIIFLGRQNISFRGHRDDGQLDLSSTIENGRSSINEGNFKELLKFRVNAGDSMLENHLKNSSSKATYISKTIQNELIDLCGKEILDSILKKNYRQGYFLQYNF
;
A
#
# COMPACT_ATOMS: atom_id res chain seq x y z
N MET A 1 -12.74 41.50 10.86
CA MET A 1 -13.19 40.88 9.59
C MET A 1 -12.45 41.40 8.36
N ALA A 2 -12.39 42.71 8.09
CA ALA A 2 -11.74 43.24 6.87
C ALA A 2 -10.24 42.86 6.71
N LYS A 3 -9.47 42.85 7.80
CA LYS A 3 -8.05 42.41 7.80
C LYS A 3 -7.87 40.95 7.36
N LEU A 4 -8.76 40.06 7.82
CA LEU A 4 -8.74 38.64 7.47
C LEU A 4 -9.06 38.42 6.00
N PHE A 5 -10.00 39.21 5.48
CA PHE A 5 -10.38 39.18 4.07
C PHE A 5 -9.24 39.64 3.16
N LEU A 6 -8.58 40.76 3.50
CA LEU A 6 -7.41 41.24 2.77
C LEU A 6 -6.25 40.23 2.79
N GLN A 7 -6.05 39.56 3.93
CA GLN A 7 -5.02 38.54 4.10
C GLN A 7 -5.28 37.30 3.24
N ASN A 8 -6.54 36.84 3.14
CA ASN A 8 -6.94 35.75 2.24
C ASN A 8 -6.86 36.15 0.76
N TYR A 9 -7.22 37.39 0.42
CA TYR A 9 -7.14 37.90 -0.94
C TYR A 9 -5.70 37.99 -1.44
N ASN A 10 -4.79 38.48 -0.58
CA ASN A 10 -3.37 38.64 -0.90
C ASN A 10 -2.56 37.33 -0.82
N ASN A 11 -3.14 36.25 -0.33
CA ASN A 11 -2.48 34.95 -0.24
C ASN A 11 -3.27 33.88 -1.01
N PRO A 12 -2.90 33.62 -2.28
CA PRO A 12 -3.56 32.63 -3.12
C PRO A 12 -3.69 31.25 -2.45
N LYS A 13 -2.75 30.86 -1.59
CA LYS A 13 -2.78 29.57 -0.87
C LYS A 13 -3.96 29.45 0.12
N LEU A 14 -4.48 30.57 0.63
CA LEU A 14 -5.62 30.60 1.55
C LEU A 14 -6.96 30.68 0.83
N GLN A 15 -6.96 30.81 -0.50
CA GLN A 15 -8.19 30.72 -1.28
C GLN A 15 -8.77 29.31 -1.16
N ILE A 16 -10.08 29.24 -0.96
CA ILE A 16 -10.77 28.00 -0.58
C ILE A 16 -10.52 26.87 -1.60
N HIS A 17 -10.51 27.18 -2.90
CA HIS A 17 -10.24 26.19 -3.95
C HIS A 17 -8.80 25.64 -3.87
N ASN A 18 -7.79 26.51 -3.73
CA ASN A 18 -6.40 26.09 -3.60
C ASN A 18 -6.18 25.26 -2.33
N LEU A 19 -6.86 25.60 -1.23
CA LEU A 19 -6.80 24.84 0.01
C LEU A 19 -7.45 23.44 -0.13
N LEU A 20 -8.61 23.36 -0.80
CA LEU A 20 -9.29 22.10 -1.09
C LEU A 20 -8.42 21.20 -1.97
N ASP A 21 -7.84 21.75 -3.04
CA ASP A 21 -6.96 21.01 -3.94
C ASP A 21 -5.70 20.53 -3.21
N THR A 22 -5.09 21.40 -2.40
CA THR A 22 -3.91 21.05 -1.59
C THR A 22 -4.22 19.91 -0.62
N LYS A 23 -5.34 19.99 0.10
CA LYS A 23 -5.78 18.92 1.02
C LYS A 23 -6.03 17.61 0.28
N ARG A 24 -6.73 17.65 -0.86
CA ARG A 24 -7.00 16.47 -1.68
C ARG A 24 -5.71 15.80 -2.15
N MET A 25 -4.74 16.58 -2.64
CA MET A 25 -3.43 16.05 -3.04
C MET A 25 -2.68 15.42 -1.86
N GLN A 26 -2.76 16.04 -0.68
CA GLN A 26 -2.15 15.50 0.53
C GLN A 26 -2.75 14.15 0.91
N GLU A 27 -4.08 14.01 0.90
CA GLU A 27 -4.76 12.73 1.18
C GLU A 27 -4.38 11.64 0.17
N ILE A 28 -4.29 11.97 -1.12
CA ILE A 28 -3.84 11.03 -2.16
C ILE A 28 -2.41 10.55 -1.86
N LYS A 29 -1.52 11.49 -1.53
CA LYS A 29 -0.13 11.17 -1.21
C LYS A 29 -0.02 10.26 0.02
N GLU A 30 -0.74 10.60 1.09
CA GLU A 30 -0.77 9.79 2.31
C GLU A 30 -1.32 8.38 2.03
N ASN A 31 -2.37 8.24 1.23
CA ASN A 31 -2.92 6.93 0.85
C ASN A 31 -1.96 6.12 -0.03
N GLN A 32 -1.22 6.79 -0.93
CA GLN A 32 -0.19 6.14 -1.73
C GLN A 32 0.95 5.62 -0.86
N GLU A 33 1.48 6.45 0.04
CA GLU A 33 2.55 6.05 0.95
C GLU A 33 2.13 4.85 1.81
N ARG A 34 0.85 4.78 2.22
CA ARG A 34 0.29 3.64 2.97
C ARG A 34 0.24 2.35 2.16
N LEU A 35 -0.04 2.44 0.86
CA LEU A 35 -0.15 1.29 -0.03
C LEU A 35 1.20 0.70 -0.44
N ILE A 36 2.26 1.52 -0.51
CA ILE A 36 3.61 1.09 -0.92
C ILE A 36 4.10 -0.15 -0.15
N PRO A 37 4.20 -0.14 1.20
CA PRO A 37 4.73 -1.27 1.94
C PRO A 37 3.87 -2.55 1.79
N ILE A 38 2.57 -2.39 1.54
CA ILE A 38 1.64 -3.48 1.31
C ILE A 38 1.88 -4.12 -0.06
N ILE A 39 1.97 -3.31 -1.12
CA ILE A 39 2.24 -3.77 -2.49
C ILE A 39 3.63 -4.41 -2.58
N GLU A 40 4.64 -3.82 -1.95
CA GLU A 40 5.98 -4.42 -1.89
C GLU A 40 5.98 -5.79 -1.23
N SER A 41 5.21 -5.96 -0.17
CA SER A 41 5.05 -7.25 0.52
C SER A 41 4.36 -8.28 -0.39
N ILE A 42 3.38 -7.86 -1.20
CA ILE A 42 2.74 -8.72 -2.19
C ILE A 42 3.72 -9.16 -3.28
N ILE A 43 4.48 -8.21 -3.82
CA ILE A 43 5.50 -8.48 -4.85
C ILE A 43 6.58 -9.41 -4.30
N PHE A 44 7.02 -9.21 -3.05
CA PHE A 44 8.01 -10.06 -2.41
C PHE A 44 7.53 -11.51 -2.34
N LEU A 45 6.35 -11.76 -1.78
CA LEU A 45 5.80 -13.11 -1.64
C LEU A 45 5.60 -13.78 -3.01
N GLY A 46 5.05 -13.05 -3.98
CA GLY A 46 4.87 -13.54 -5.34
C GLY A 46 6.19 -13.91 -6.03
N ARG A 47 7.24 -13.09 -5.88
CA ARG A 47 8.56 -13.35 -6.46
C ARG A 47 9.28 -14.53 -5.81
N GLN A 48 9.13 -14.71 -4.51
CA GLN A 48 9.74 -15.82 -3.77
C GLN A 48 8.92 -17.12 -3.88
N ASN A 49 7.78 -17.10 -4.57
CA ASN A 49 6.85 -18.22 -4.64
C ASN A 49 6.38 -18.70 -3.24
N ILE A 50 6.17 -17.75 -2.34
CA ILE A 50 5.69 -18.00 -0.98
C ILE A 50 4.17 -17.79 -0.97
N SER A 51 3.43 -18.74 -0.39
CA SER A 51 1.98 -18.61 -0.25
C SER A 51 1.60 -17.39 0.57
N PHE A 52 0.59 -16.63 0.15
CA PHE A 52 0.17 -15.40 0.85
C PHE A 52 -0.61 -15.70 2.13
N ARG A 53 -1.40 -16.78 2.12
CA ARG A 53 -2.38 -17.13 3.16
C ARG A 53 -1.87 -18.27 4.04
N GLY A 54 -2.34 -18.27 5.30
CA GLY A 54 -2.17 -19.35 6.28
C GLY A 54 -3.51 -19.99 6.64
N HIS A 55 -3.52 -20.82 7.68
CA HIS A 55 -4.73 -21.56 8.09
C HIS A 55 -5.84 -20.67 8.67
N ARG A 56 -5.50 -19.49 9.20
CA ARG A 56 -6.43 -18.52 9.77
C ARG A 56 -6.04 -17.10 9.35
N ASP A 57 -6.57 -16.60 8.25
CA ASP A 57 -6.34 -15.23 7.79
C ASP A 57 -7.49 -14.28 8.16
N ASP A 58 -8.62 -14.82 8.61
CA ASP A 58 -9.80 -14.09 9.09
C ASP A 58 -9.54 -13.51 10.50
N GLY A 59 -9.46 -12.17 10.59
CA GLY A 59 -9.27 -11.47 11.86
C GLY A 59 -8.57 -10.12 11.71
N GLN A 60 -8.71 -9.27 12.73
CA GLN A 60 -7.95 -8.02 12.82
C GLN A 60 -6.47 -8.36 13.05
N LEU A 61 -5.58 -7.64 12.36
CA LEU A 61 -4.13 -7.81 12.55
C LEU A 61 -3.76 -7.46 13.98
N ASP A 62 -3.21 -8.43 14.71
CA ASP A 62 -2.65 -8.19 16.02
C ASP A 62 -1.19 -7.76 15.89
N LEU A 63 -0.95 -6.46 16.06
CA LEU A 63 0.39 -5.89 16.02
C LEU A 63 1.13 -6.03 17.36
N SER A 64 0.41 -6.37 18.44
CA SER A 64 1.01 -6.72 19.71
C SER A 64 1.46 -8.17 19.68
N SER A 65 2.56 -8.44 18.98
CA SER A 65 3.31 -9.68 19.22
C SER A 65 4.06 -9.59 20.56
N THR A 66 3.36 -9.29 21.65
CA THR A 66 3.86 -9.63 22.98
C THR A 66 3.64 -11.13 23.10
N ILE A 67 4.72 -11.89 23.22
CA ILE A 67 4.67 -13.28 23.65
C ILE A 67 4.14 -13.26 25.09
N GLU A 68 2.83 -13.20 25.27
CA GLU A 68 2.22 -13.43 26.57
C GLU A 68 2.16 -14.95 26.79
N ASN A 69 3.00 -15.44 27.69
CA ASN A 69 2.93 -16.79 28.26
C ASN A 69 3.22 -17.95 27.28
N GLY A 70 4.10 -17.76 26.30
CA GLY A 70 4.59 -18.86 25.45
C GLY A 70 3.52 -19.51 24.54
N ARG A 71 2.33 -18.90 24.44
CA ARG A 71 1.32 -19.27 23.45
C ARG A 71 1.57 -18.43 22.23
N SER A 72 2.10 -19.06 21.19
CA SER A 72 2.27 -18.42 19.88
C SER A 72 0.93 -17.81 19.47
N SER A 73 0.94 -16.52 19.20
CA SER A 73 -0.07 -15.89 18.37
C SER A 73 -0.32 -16.80 17.17
N ILE A 74 -1.58 -17.15 16.96
CA ILE A 74 -2.01 -18.01 15.87
C ILE A 74 -1.39 -17.48 14.57
N ASN A 75 -0.69 -18.32 13.81
CA ASN A 75 -0.11 -17.93 12.51
C ASN A 75 -1.22 -17.38 11.59
N GLU A 76 -1.16 -16.08 11.31
CA GLU A 76 -2.18 -15.37 10.52
C GLU A 76 -1.92 -15.41 8.99
N GLY A 77 -0.93 -16.18 8.56
CA GLY A 77 -0.48 -16.27 7.17
C GLY A 77 0.71 -15.35 6.85
N ASN A 78 1.50 -15.76 5.85
CA ASN A 78 2.79 -15.15 5.54
C ASN A 78 2.70 -13.65 5.20
N PHE A 79 1.59 -13.20 4.60
CA PHE A 79 1.40 -11.78 4.33
C PHE A 79 1.29 -10.94 5.60
N LYS A 80 0.44 -11.34 6.54
CA LYS A 80 0.28 -10.62 7.81
C LYS A 80 1.55 -10.69 8.66
N GLU A 81 2.19 -11.86 8.72
CA GLU A 81 3.45 -12.04 9.44
C GLU A 81 4.60 -11.22 8.82
N LEU A 82 4.64 -11.06 7.50
CA LEU A 82 5.60 -10.19 6.84
C LEU A 82 5.38 -8.71 7.19
N LEU A 83 4.13 -8.26 7.27
CA LEU A 83 3.84 -6.88 7.70
C LEU A 83 4.25 -6.64 9.16
N LYS A 84 3.98 -7.60 10.06
CA LYS A 84 4.46 -7.55 11.46
C LYS A 84 5.98 -7.50 11.51
N PHE A 85 6.66 -8.33 10.72
CA PHE A 85 8.11 -8.33 10.61
C PHE A 85 8.65 -6.96 10.16
N ARG A 86 8.05 -6.34 9.13
CA ARG A 86 8.44 -4.99 8.68
C ARG A 86 8.28 -3.94 9.78
N VAL A 87 7.17 -3.97 10.50
CA VAL A 87 6.94 -3.07 11.65
C VAL A 87 7.98 -3.30 12.74
N ASN A 88 8.23 -4.55 13.11
CA ASN A 88 9.25 -4.91 14.11
C ASN A 88 10.68 -4.53 13.66
N ALA A 89 10.93 -4.50 12.35
CA ALA A 89 12.18 -4.03 11.76
C ALA A 89 12.30 -2.49 11.67
N GLY A 90 11.29 -1.74 12.13
CA GLY A 90 11.32 -0.28 12.24
C GLY A 90 10.55 0.48 11.16
N ASP A 91 9.67 -0.18 10.39
CA ASP A 91 8.77 0.49 9.44
C ASP A 91 7.66 1.27 10.18
N SER A 92 8.03 2.43 10.73
CA SER A 92 7.15 3.31 11.52
C SER A 92 5.99 3.88 10.72
N MET A 93 6.16 3.99 9.41
CA MET A 93 5.13 4.49 8.49
C MET A 93 4.02 3.45 8.30
N LEU A 94 4.40 2.20 8.05
CA LEU A 94 3.49 1.05 8.06
C LEU A 94 2.85 0.85 9.44
N GLU A 95 3.62 0.97 10.52
CA GLU A 95 3.10 0.85 11.89
C GLU A 95 2.01 1.89 12.16
N ASN A 96 2.29 3.16 11.86
CA ASN A 96 1.35 4.26 12.03
C ASN A 96 0.10 4.06 11.16
N HIS A 97 0.27 3.55 9.95
CA HIS A 97 -0.84 3.20 9.06
C HIS A 97 -1.74 2.11 9.67
N LEU A 98 -1.16 1.00 10.12
CA LEU A 98 -1.91 -0.13 10.65
C LEU A 98 -2.61 0.20 11.98
N LYS A 99 -2.03 1.07 12.81
CA LYS A 99 -2.62 1.49 14.10
C LYS A 99 -3.73 2.54 13.95
N ASN A 100 -3.58 3.50 13.04
CA ASN A 100 -4.46 4.68 12.98
C ASN A 100 -5.47 4.64 11.83
N SER A 101 -5.40 3.66 10.93
CA SER A 101 -6.38 3.52 9.86
C SER A 101 -7.62 2.79 10.36
N SER A 102 -8.79 3.25 9.91
CA SER A 102 -10.01 2.47 10.09
C SER A 102 -9.86 1.08 9.46
N SER A 103 -10.58 0.08 9.95
CA SER A 103 -10.51 -1.31 9.44
C SER A 103 -10.72 -1.42 7.92
N LYS A 104 -11.43 -0.46 7.31
CA LYS A 104 -11.67 -0.39 5.86
C LYS A 104 -10.49 0.17 5.06
N ALA A 105 -9.59 0.89 5.72
CA ALA A 105 -8.49 1.63 5.08
C ALA A 105 -7.12 1.01 5.35
N THR A 106 -7.03 -0.18 5.94
CA THR A 106 -5.76 -0.88 6.17
C THR A 106 -5.26 -1.62 4.93
N TYR A 107 -6.11 -1.86 3.94
CA TYR A 107 -5.79 -2.59 2.70
C TYR A 107 -5.23 -4.01 2.87
N ILE A 108 -5.36 -4.60 4.06
CA ILE A 108 -4.87 -5.95 4.39
C ILE A 108 -5.98 -7.02 4.38
N SER A 109 -7.23 -6.65 4.12
CA SER A 109 -8.32 -7.62 4.08
C SER A 109 -8.14 -8.58 2.91
N LYS A 110 -8.69 -9.80 3.04
CA LYS A 110 -8.67 -10.82 1.98
C LYS A 110 -9.10 -10.28 0.62
N THR A 111 -10.17 -9.49 0.60
CA THR A 111 -10.75 -8.94 -0.62
C THR A 111 -9.79 -7.96 -1.29
N ILE A 112 -9.31 -6.96 -0.53
CA ILE A 112 -8.40 -5.95 -1.05
C ILE A 112 -7.06 -6.59 -1.45
N GLN A 113 -6.56 -7.54 -0.67
CA GLN A 113 -5.35 -8.28 -1.01
C GLN A 113 -5.47 -9.01 -2.35
N ASN A 114 -6.60 -9.67 -2.63
CA ASN A 114 -6.83 -10.33 -3.91
C ASN A 114 -6.87 -9.32 -5.06
N GLU A 115 -7.54 -8.18 -4.88
CA GLU A 115 -7.56 -7.12 -5.89
C GLU A 115 -6.15 -6.59 -6.20
N LEU A 116 -5.34 -6.36 -5.15
CA LEU A 116 -3.96 -5.93 -5.31
C LEU A 116 -3.09 -6.99 -6.00
N ILE A 117 -3.28 -8.28 -5.69
CA ILE A 117 -2.60 -9.39 -6.37
C ILE A 117 -2.96 -9.39 -7.86
N ASP A 118 -4.24 -9.27 -8.21
CA ASP A 118 -4.70 -9.24 -9.59
C ASP A 118 -4.15 -8.04 -10.36
N LEU A 119 -4.11 -6.86 -9.73
CA LEU A 119 -3.50 -5.67 -10.31
C LEU A 119 -2.01 -5.85 -10.54
N CYS A 120 -1.27 -6.39 -9.57
CA CYS A 120 0.15 -6.71 -9.74
C CYS A 120 0.35 -7.70 -10.90
N GLY A 121 -0.50 -8.72 -11.00
CA GLY A 121 -0.47 -9.70 -12.09
C GLY A 121 -0.66 -9.06 -13.47
N LYS A 122 -1.64 -8.14 -13.59
CA LYS A 122 -1.90 -7.38 -14.83
C LYS A 122 -0.70 -6.51 -15.23
N GLU A 123 -0.13 -5.76 -14.30
CA GLU A 123 1.03 -4.90 -14.56
C GLU A 123 2.26 -5.70 -15.01
N ILE A 124 2.49 -6.87 -14.39
CA ILE A 124 3.56 -7.78 -14.78
C ILE A 124 3.33 -8.30 -16.20
N LEU A 125 2.11 -8.76 -16.50
CA LEU A 125 1.73 -9.25 -17.82
C LEU A 125 1.92 -8.18 -18.90
N ASP A 126 1.41 -6.97 -18.66
CA ASP A 126 1.55 -5.84 -19.57
C ASP A 126 3.01 -5.48 -19.83
N SER A 127 3.85 -5.51 -18.79
CA SER A 127 5.29 -5.27 -18.92
C SER A 127 5.97 -6.32 -19.81
N ILE A 128 5.60 -7.60 -19.66
CA ILE A 128 6.11 -8.70 -20.50
C ILE A 128 5.65 -8.52 -21.96
N LEU A 129 4.36 -8.26 -22.18
CA LEU A 129 3.82 -8.04 -23.52
C LEU A 129 4.49 -6.86 -24.22
N LYS A 130 4.61 -5.72 -23.54
CA LYS A 130 5.29 -4.52 -24.08
C LYS A 130 6.74 -4.81 -24.48
N LYS A 131 7.46 -5.63 -23.71
CA LYS A 131 8.83 -6.05 -24.07
C LYS A 131 8.85 -6.94 -25.31
N ASN A 132 7.97 -7.92 -25.40
CA ASN A 132 7.89 -8.83 -26.55
C ASN A 132 7.54 -8.09 -27.84
N TYR A 133 6.57 -7.16 -27.81
CA TYR A 133 6.25 -6.35 -28.98
C TYR A 133 7.45 -5.52 -29.45
N ARG A 134 8.16 -4.86 -28.54
CA ARG A 134 9.37 -4.08 -28.89
C ARG A 134 10.46 -4.94 -29.52
N GLN A 135 10.67 -6.16 -29.04
CA GLN A 135 11.63 -7.10 -29.61
C GLN A 135 11.19 -7.61 -30.99
N GLY A 136 9.90 -7.91 -31.17
CA GLY A 136 9.35 -8.32 -32.46
C GLY A 136 9.50 -7.24 -33.54
N TYR A 137 9.25 -5.97 -33.20
CA TYR A 137 9.53 -4.84 -34.11
C TYR A 137 11.02 -4.73 -34.43
N PHE A 138 11.91 -4.91 -33.44
CA PHE A 138 13.36 -4.83 -33.68
C PHE A 138 13.87 -5.92 -34.64
N LEU A 139 13.24 -7.10 -34.64
CA LEU A 139 13.58 -8.21 -35.55
C LEU A 139 13.02 -8.05 -36.97
N GLN A 140 11.95 -7.25 -37.16
CA GLN A 140 11.38 -7.00 -38.50
C GLN A 140 12.13 -5.94 -39.33
N TYR A 141 12.99 -5.12 -38.71
CA TYR A 141 13.72 -4.03 -39.38
C TYR A 141 15.23 -4.30 -39.53
N ASN A 142 15.70 -5.52 -39.29
CA ASN A 142 17.12 -5.91 -39.38
C ASN A 142 17.41 -7.06 -40.36
N PHE A 143 16.64 -7.19 -41.45
CA PHE A 143 16.93 -8.11 -42.55
C PHE A 143 16.93 -7.38 -43.90
#